data_AF-A0A7X2XNH9-F1
#
_entry.id   AF-A0A7X2XNH9-F1
#
_cell.length_a   1.000
_cell.length_b   1.000
_cell.length_c   1.000
_cell.angle_alpha   90.00
_cell.angle_beta   90.00
_cell.angle_gamma   90.00
#
_symmetry.space_group_name_H-M   'P 1'
#
loop_
_entity.id
_entity.type
_entity.pdbx_description
1 polymer ?
#
loop_
_entity_poly.entity_id
_entity_poly.type
_entity_poly.pdbx_seq_one_letter_code
_entity_poly.pdbx_strand_id
1 'polypeptide(L)'
;GLGRVHAAPGLAVLARRVEQDLRAAAMPHLTAVSTDLGMTAFLVVWDGAHCLTLATAEPPSGNLVTQRPGTRHPLGVGAPGMAIAVALTGQE
;
A
#
# COMPACT_ATOMS: atom_id res chain seq x y z
N GLY A 1 23.92 12.42 -28.41
CA GLY A 1 23.15 11.35 -27.75
C GLY A 1 23.06 11.68 -26.29
N LEU A 2 21.86 11.79 -25.73
CA LEU A 2 21.68 12.15 -24.31
C LEU A 2 22.10 10.95 -23.43
N GLY A 3 22.93 11.21 -22.42
CA GLY A 3 23.41 10.20 -21.47
C GLY A 3 22.25 9.61 -20.67
N ARG A 4 22.26 8.29 -20.46
CA ARG A 4 21.25 7.59 -19.66
C ARG A 4 21.65 7.64 -18.19
N VAL A 5 20.78 8.16 -17.35
CA VAL A 5 20.91 8.10 -15.88
C VAL A 5 20.03 6.98 -15.35
N HIS A 6 20.54 6.22 -14.38
CA HIS A 6 19.83 5.13 -13.71
C HIS A 6 19.90 5.31 -12.19
N ALA A 7 18.89 4.82 -11.47
CA ALA A 7 18.89 4.83 -10.02
C ALA A 7 20.05 3.99 -9.47
N ALA A 8 20.73 4.50 -8.43
CA ALA A 8 21.80 3.78 -7.76
C ALA A 8 21.23 2.64 -6.88
N PRO A 9 21.97 1.51 -6.70
CA PRO A 9 21.52 0.38 -5.88
C PRO A 9 21.12 0.76 -4.44
N GLY A 10 21.75 1.77 -3.86
CA GLY A 10 21.42 2.26 -2.52
C GLY A 10 19.98 2.74 -2.37
N LEU A 11 19.39 3.30 -3.44
CA LEU A 11 17.99 3.73 -3.40
C LEU A 11 17.02 2.55 -3.27
N ALA A 12 17.33 1.43 -3.92
CA ALA A 12 16.51 0.21 -3.80
C ALA A 12 16.58 -0.38 -2.40
N VAL A 13 17.76 -0.39 -1.78
CA VAL A 13 17.95 -0.87 -0.40
C VAL A 13 17.18 0.02 0.60
N LEU A 14 17.25 1.34 0.44
CA LEU A 14 16.50 2.27 1.28
C LEU A 14 14.99 2.09 1.12
N ALA A 15 14.50 2.03 -0.12
CA ALA A 15 13.09 1.82 -0.40
C ALA A 15 12.56 0.54 0.24
N ARG A 16 13.33 -0.56 0.15
CA ARG A 16 12.97 -1.84 0.77
C ARG A 16 12.89 -1.75 2.30
N ARG A 17 13.82 -1.04 2.94
CA ARG A 17 13.81 -0.86 4.40
C ARG A 17 12.60 -0.05 4.83
N VAL A 18 12.31 1.05 4.14
CA VAL A 18 11.12 1.88 4.42
C VAL A 18 9.84 1.06 4.25
N GLU A 19 9.73 0.24 3.21
CA GLU A 19 8.59 -0.69 3.06
C GLU A 19 8.46 -1.64 4.26
N GLN A 20 9.57 -2.23 4.72
CA GLN A 20 9.56 -3.16 5.85
C GLN A 20 9.14 -2.47 7.15
N ASP A 21 9.64 -1.27 7.40
CA ASP A 21 9.32 -0.49 8.59
C ASP A 21 7.83 -0.07 8.58
N LEU A 22 7.31 0.39 7.44
CA LEU A 22 5.89 0.71 7.28
C LEU A 22 4.99 -0.50 7.47
N ARG A 23 5.36 -1.65 6.91
CA ARG A 23 4.64 -2.91 7.09
C ARG A 23 4.60 -3.29 8.56
N ALA A 24 5.75 -3.31 9.23
CA ALA A 24 5.86 -3.67 10.64
C ALA A 24 5.01 -2.76 11.54
N ALA A 25 5.05 -1.44 11.29
CA ALA A 25 4.26 -0.47 12.02
C ALA A 25 2.74 -0.60 11.77
N ALA A 26 2.34 -0.96 10.55
CA ALA A 26 0.92 -1.06 10.18
C ALA A 26 0.23 -2.34 10.69
N MET A 27 0.96 -3.46 10.79
CA MET A 27 0.36 -4.77 11.09
C MET A 27 -0.52 -4.78 12.35
N PRO A 28 -0.10 -4.23 13.52
CA PRO A 28 -0.94 -4.23 14.72
C PRO A 28 -2.28 -3.51 14.51
N HIS A 29 -2.28 -2.39 13.79
CA HIS A 29 -3.47 -1.60 13.51
C HIS A 29 -4.39 -2.30 12.51
N LEU A 30 -3.83 -2.89 11.45
CA LEU A 30 -4.61 -3.66 10.47
C LEU A 30 -5.25 -4.88 11.12
N THR A 31 -4.51 -5.62 11.97
CA THR A 31 -5.05 -6.77 12.70
C THR A 31 -6.20 -6.36 13.63
N ALA A 32 -6.05 -5.25 14.35
CA ALA A 32 -7.09 -4.75 15.25
C ALA A 32 -8.38 -4.41 14.49
N VAL A 33 -8.28 -3.60 13.42
CA VAL A 33 -9.44 -3.21 12.61
C VAL A 33 -10.06 -4.41 11.88
N SER A 34 -9.22 -5.32 11.37
CA SER A 34 -9.71 -6.53 10.70
C SER A 34 -10.52 -7.40 11.65
N THR A 35 -10.03 -7.59 12.88
CA THR A 35 -10.70 -8.36 13.91
C THR A 35 -12.00 -7.70 14.36
N ASP A 36 -11.97 -6.39 14.61
CA ASP A 36 -13.12 -5.62 15.08
C ASP A 36 -14.27 -5.62 14.05
N LEU A 37 -13.94 -5.47 12.76
CA LEU A 37 -14.93 -5.39 11.69
C LEU A 37 -15.28 -6.74 11.06
N GLY A 38 -14.56 -7.82 11.37
CA GLY A 38 -14.75 -9.13 10.74
C GLY A 38 -14.50 -9.12 9.23
N MET A 39 -13.61 -8.24 8.76
CA MET A 39 -13.31 -8.03 7.34
C MET A 39 -11.80 -7.96 7.09
N THR A 40 -11.35 -8.30 5.88
CA THR A 40 -9.97 -8.04 5.45
C THR A 40 -9.64 -6.55 5.51
N ALA A 41 -8.53 -6.19 6.17
CA ALA A 41 -8.00 -4.83 6.19
C ALA A 41 -6.62 -4.79 5.52
N PHE A 42 -6.30 -3.71 4.82
CA PHE A 42 -5.03 -3.59 4.11
C PHE A 42 -4.52 -2.15 4.03
N LEU A 43 -3.20 -2.00 3.98
CA LEU A 43 -2.50 -0.73 3.77
C LEU A 43 -2.14 -0.60 2.29
N VAL A 44 -2.57 0.50 1.67
CA VAL A 44 -2.28 0.84 0.28
C VAL A 44 -1.42 2.10 0.23
N VAL A 45 -0.40 2.09 -0.62
CA VAL A 45 0.49 3.23 -0.85
C VAL A 45 0.39 3.72 -2.29
N TRP A 46 0.66 5.02 -2.47
CA TRP A 46 0.73 5.64 -3.79
C TRP A 46 2.00 5.22 -4.53
N ASP A 47 1.87 4.97 -5.84
CA ASP A 47 2.97 4.59 -6.73
C ASP A 47 2.72 5.16 -8.15
N GLY A 48 2.72 6.49 -8.22
CA GLY A 48 2.51 7.24 -9.46
C GLY A 48 1.09 7.07 -10.02
N ALA A 49 0.96 6.50 -11.22
CA ALA A 49 -0.35 6.24 -11.83
C ALA A 49 -1.13 5.08 -11.18
N HIS A 50 -0.50 4.38 -10.22
CA HIS A 50 -1.05 3.21 -9.57
C HIS A 50 -1.03 3.36 -8.04
N CYS A 51 -1.69 2.41 -7.40
CA CYS A 51 -1.59 2.14 -5.98
C CYS A 51 -1.10 0.71 -5.76
N LEU A 52 -0.39 0.48 -4.67
CA LEU A 52 0.19 -0.80 -4.29
C LEU A 52 -0.31 -1.21 -2.90
N THR A 53 -0.86 -2.41 -2.78
CA THR A 53 -1.12 -3.02 -1.47
C THR A 53 0.21 -3.36 -0.81
N LEU A 54 0.56 -2.64 0.26
CA LEU A 54 1.77 -2.91 1.02
C LEU A 54 1.53 -4.08 1.97
N ALA A 55 0.50 -4.03 2.81
CA ALA A 55 0.24 -5.05 3.84
C ALA A 55 -1.24 -5.41 3.93
N THR A 56 -1.54 -6.61 4.41
CA THR A 56 -2.91 -7.13 4.56
C THR A 56 -3.02 -7.91 5.87
N ALA A 57 -4.12 -7.73 6.59
CA ALA A 57 -4.55 -8.57 7.69
C ALA A 57 -5.94 -9.14 7.37
N GLU A 58 -6.14 -10.41 7.68
CA GLU A 58 -7.40 -11.11 7.54
C GLU A 58 -7.96 -11.44 8.92
N PRO A 59 -9.29 -11.41 9.10
CA PRO A 59 -9.89 -11.72 10.38
C PRO A 59 -9.81 -13.24 10.63
N PRO A 60 -9.81 -13.71 11.89
CA PRO A 60 -9.86 -15.14 12.21
C PRO A 60 -11.11 -15.85 11.63
N SER A 61 -12.21 -15.10 11.50
CA SER A 61 -13.45 -15.52 10.85
C SER A 61 -14.18 -14.29 10.29
N GLY A 62 -14.95 -14.45 9.20
CA GLY A 62 -15.70 -13.36 8.59
C GLY A 62 -15.58 -13.32 7.07
N ASN A 63 -15.84 -12.14 6.49
CA ASN A 63 -15.81 -11.95 5.04
C ASN A 63 -14.37 -11.75 4.56
N LEU A 64 -13.87 -12.71 3.79
CA LEU A 64 -12.53 -12.67 3.24
C LEU A 64 -12.55 -12.14 1.80
N VAL A 65 -11.78 -11.08 1.58
CA VAL A 65 -11.41 -10.65 0.22
C VAL A 65 -9.92 -10.82 0.08
N THR A 66 -9.49 -11.65 -0.86
CA THR A 66 -8.06 -11.86 -1.08
C THR A 66 -7.45 -10.63 -1.74
N GLN A 67 -6.80 -9.80 -0.93
CA GLN A 67 -5.97 -8.71 -1.42
C GLN A 67 -4.55 -8.90 -0.92
N ARG A 68 -3.64 -9.30 -1.81
CA ARG A 68 -2.28 -9.71 -1.43
C ARG A 68 -1.32 -8.52 -1.40
N PRO A 69 -0.34 -8.50 -0.48
CA PRO A 69 0.83 -7.64 -0.61
C PRO A 69 1.45 -7.75 -2.01
N GLY A 70 1.75 -6.61 -2.64
CA GLY A 70 2.25 -6.55 -4.01
C GLY A 70 1.17 -6.37 -5.08
N THR A 71 -0.13 -6.51 -4.76
CA THR A 71 -1.20 -6.20 -5.73
C THR A 71 -1.15 -4.74 -6.12
N ARG A 72 -1.12 -4.47 -7.43
CA ARG A 72 -1.08 -3.13 -8.02
C ARG A 72 -2.33 -2.87 -8.84
N HIS A 73 -2.93 -1.69 -8.70
CA HIS A 73 -4.10 -1.28 -9.48
C HIS A 73 -4.05 0.22 -9.80
N PRO A 74 -4.77 0.70 -10.83
CA PRO A 74 -4.78 2.13 -11.17
C PRO A 74 -5.28 3.01 -10.02
N LEU A 75 -4.73 4.22 -9.89
CA LEU A 75 -5.10 5.21 -8.85
C LEU A 75 -6.58 5.61 -8.92
N GLY A 76 -7.21 5.56 -10.09
CA GLY A 76 -8.63 5.87 -10.27
C GLY A 76 -9.60 4.71 -9.98
N VAL A 77 -9.11 3.56 -9.47
CA VAL A 77 -9.93 2.35 -9.32
C VAL A 77 -9.99 1.92 -7.85
N GLY A 78 -11.23 1.71 -7.38
CA GLY A 78 -11.53 1.24 -6.03
C GLY A 78 -11.39 2.31 -4.95
N ALA A 79 -11.90 2.00 -3.76
CA ALA A 79 -11.91 2.94 -2.64
C ALA A 79 -10.51 3.46 -2.24
N PRO A 80 -9.44 2.64 -2.18
CA PRO A 80 -8.11 3.13 -1.80
C PRO A 80 -7.52 4.12 -2.80
N GLY A 81 -7.72 3.86 -4.10
CA GLY A 81 -7.22 4.74 -5.16
C GLY A 81 -7.87 6.13 -5.10
N MET A 82 -9.20 6.15 -4.97
CA MET A 82 -9.96 7.40 -4.83
C MET A 82 -9.55 8.18 -3.57
N ALA A 83 -9.37 7.49 -2.44
CA ALA A 83 -8.94 8.13 -1.20
C ALA A 83 -7.56 8.81 -1.34
N ILE A 84 -6.61 8.14 -1.99
CA ILE A 84 -5.28 8.71 -2.27
C ILE A 84 -5.39 9.89 -3.23
N ALA A 85 -6.17 9.77 -4.31
CA ALA A 85 -6.34 10.85 -5.30
C ALA A 85 -6.88 12.14 -4.67
N VAL A 86 -7.87 12.03 -3.78
CA VAL A 86 -8.42 13.17 -3.03
C VAL A 86 -7.36 13.80 -2.13
N ALA A 87 -6.59 12.98 -1.40
CA ALA A 87 -5.53 13.48 -0.53
C ALA A 87 -4.44 14.23 -1.30
N LEU A 88 -4.05 13.74 -2.49
CA LEU A 88 -3.05 14.39 -3.35
C LEU A 88 -3.57 15.70 -3.96
N THR A 89 -4.83 15.75 -4.36
CA THR A 89 -5.43 16.96 -4.94
C THR A 89 -5.57 18.09 -3.91
N GLY A 90 -5.76 17.76 -2.63
CA GLY A 90 -5.83 18.75 -1.54
C GLY A 90 -4.49 19.24 -1.02
N GLN A 91 -3.38 18.78 -1.59
CA GLN A 91 -2.01 19.21 -1.24
C GLN A 91 -1.44 20.23 -2.24
N GLU A 92 -2.23 20.63 -3.24
CA GLU A 92 -1.98 21.73 -4.19
C GLU A 92 -2.76 22.99 -3.80
#